data_AF-A0A2V1HT37-F1
#
_entry.id   AF-A0A2V1HT37-F1
#
_cell.length_a   1.000
_cell.length_b   1.000
_cell.length_c   1.000
_cell.angle_alpha   90.00
_cell.angle_beta   90.00
_cell.angle_gamma   90.00
#
_symmetry.space_group_name_H-M   'P 1'
#
loop_
_entity.id
_entity.type
_entity.pdbx_description
1 polymer ?
#
loop_
_entity_poly.entity_id
_entity_poly.type
_entity_poly.pdbx_seq_one_letter_code
_entity_poly.pdbx_strand_id
1 'polypeptide(L)'
;MTDETALTGSRQQLFDALLQLGFSQYEAKCYVGLIGSDGLTGYGVAKATGVPQPKVYETLRRLVRRGVAQQIADDPAVFAATAPDQVLEDLEREFRRSHESAAQAAKTIHHDDHTSPAVQVRGFRTGDRVMAAARSLIEGAERRVYLSTSPAELDALIPSLRAAVDRGVDVILLDFGAAGRQEHGMRIFRHASTDRAIYRHHQARHLALVVDSLEAVTAVAVDGETWEGVQSGNTAIIAAVKGMIRHDIDLQQVYADFGPTLVEAYGPGLQALETYRAPVMEAVEPETAEPAAPVRVRRRAGGRPA
;
A
#
# COMPACT_ATOMS: atom_id res chain seq x y z
N MET A 1 -43.74 -23.97 5.05
CA MET A 1 -43.53 -22.98 3.97
C MET A 1 -42.24 -22.17 4.16
N THR A 2 -41.76 -21.92 5.38
CA THR A 2 -40.49 -21.21 5.66
C THR A 2 -39.22 -22.02 5.36
N ASP A 3 -39.26 -23.35 5.51
CA ASP A 3 -38.07 -24.22 5.40
C ASP A 3 -37.65 -24.47 3.94
N GLU A 4 -38.61 -24.63 3.03
CA GLU A 4 -38.37 -24.86 1.60
C GLU A 4 -37.83 -23.63 0.87
N THR A 5 -38.28 -22.43 1.29
CA THR A 5 -37.76 -21.16 0.77
C THR A 5 -36.32 -20.91 1.25
N ALA A 6 -36.01 -21.23 2.51
CA ALA A 6 -34.67 -21.11 3.06
C ALA A 6 -33.68 -22.05 2.34
N LEU A 7 -34.08 -23.32 2.14
CA LEU A 7 -33.26 -24.32 1.44
C LEU A 7 -32.98 -23.94 -0.02
N THR A 8 -33.97 -23.33 -0.69
CA THR A 8 -33.83 -22.82 -2.06
C THR A 8 -32.85 -21.64 -2.12
N GLY A 9 -32.92 -20.72 -1.14
CA GLY A 9 -31.98 -19.61 -1.02
C GLY A 9 -30.54 -20.07 -0.82
N SER A 10 -30.31 -21.04 0.07
CA SER A 10 -28.97 -21.60 0.32
C SER A 10 -28.38 -22.32 -0.90
N ARG A 11 -29.21 -23.04 -1.67
CA ARG A 11 -28.77 -23.67 -2.93
C ARG A 11 -28.36 -22.65 -3.97
N GLN A 12 -29.11 -21.55 -4.10
CA GLN A 12 -28.75 -20.46 -5.01
C GLN A 12 -27.45 -19.79 -4.59
N GLN A 13 -27.28 -19.50 -3.29
CA GLN A 13 -26.05 -18.93 -2.77
C GLN A 13 -24.83 -19.83 -3.03
N LEU A 14 -24.97 -21.15 -2.82
CA LEU A 14 -23.90 -22.10 -3.13
C LEU A 14 -23.58 -22.14 -4.63
N PHE A 15 -24.61 -22.11 -5.49
CA PHE A 15 -24.41 -22.05 -6.94
C PHE A 15 -23.58 -20.82 -7.34
N ASP A 16 -23.95 -19.63 -6.85
CA ASP A 16 -23.24 -18.39 -7.17
C ASP A 16 -21.81 -18.39 -6.62
N ALA A 17 -21.58 -18.93 -5.42
CA ALA A 17 -20.25 -19.08 -4.85
C ALA A 17 -19.37 -20.03 -5.66
N LEU A 18 -19.91 -21.16 -6.14
CA LEU A 18 -19.17 -22.11 -6.97
C LEU A 18 -18.73 -21.48 -8.30
N LEU A 19 -19.54 -20.60 -8.90
CA LEU A 19 -19.13 -19.85 -10.10
C LEU A 19 -17.91 -18.96 -9.82
N GLN A 20 -17.89 -18.28 -8.67
CA GLN A 20 -16.73 -17.46 -8.26
C GLN A 20 -15.49 -18.32 -7.98
N LEU A 21 -15.69 -19.57 -7.55
CA LEU A 21 -14.62 -20.56 -7.34
C LEU A 21 -14.20 -21.29 -8.63
N GLY A 22 -14.63 -20.81 -9.80
CA GLY A 22 -14.17 -21.30 -11.10
C GLY A 22 -14.92 -22.52 -11.65
N PHE A 23 -16.10 -22.84 -11.10
CA PHE A 23 -16.98 -23.83 -11.72
C PHE A 23 -17.73 -23.23 -12.90
N SER A 24 -17.90 -24.01 -13.97
CA SER A 24 -18.83 -23.63 -15.02
C SER A 24 -20.29 -23.72 -14.55
N GLN A 25 -21.20 -23.03 -15.24
CA GLN A 25 -22.63 -23.09 -14.91
C GLN A 25 -23.18 -24.53 -14.89
N TYR A 26 -22.73 -25.39 -15.80
CA TYR A 26 -23.18 -26.78 -15.82
C TYR A 26 -22.61 -27.59 -14.66
N GLU A 27 -21.34 -27.39 -14.31
CA GLU A 27 -20.73 -28.07 -13.17
C GLU A 27 -21.39 -27.67 -11.85
N ALA A 28 -21.60 -26.37 -11.63
CA ALA A 28 -22.28 -25.87 -10.44
C ALA A 28 -23.73 -26.39 -10.35
N LYS A 29 -24.50 -26.37 -11.45
CA LYS A 29 -25.86 -26.94 -11.48
C LYS A 29 -25.87 -28.44 -11.19
N CYS A 30 -25.00 -29.22 -11.84
CA CYS A 30 -24.93 -30.66 -11.64
C CYS A 30 -24.54 -31.01 -10.21
N TYR A 31 -23.56 -30.32 -9.63
CA TYR A 31 -23.12 -30.56 -8.27
C TYR A 31 -24.20 -30.18 -7.25
N VAL A 32 -24.79 -28.98 -7.34
CA VAL A 32 -25.89 -28.57 -6.44
C VAL A 32 -27.10 -29.51 -6.57
N GLY A 33 -27.38 -30.01 -7.78
CA GLY A 33 -28.43 -31.01 -8.02
C GLY A 33 -28.16 -32.39 -7.42
N LEU A 34 -26.90 -32.74 -7.15
CA LEU A 34 -26.51 -33.97 -6.48
C LEU A 34 -26.53 -33.85 -4.95
N ILE A 35 -26.37 -32.65 -4.41
CA ILE A 35 -26.33 -32.42 -2.95
C ILE A 35 -27.68 -32.78 -2.31
N GLY A 36 -27.60 -33.64 -1.29
CA GLY A 36 -28.76 -34.13 -0.55
C GLY A 36 -29.53 -35.25 -1.26
N SER A 37 -28.98 -35.83 -2.33
CA SER A 37 -29.48 -37.08 -2.92
C SER A 37 -28.62 -38.27 -2.50
N ASP A 38 -29.21 -39.46 -2.41
CA ASP A 38 -28.47 -40.74 -2.22
C ASP A 38 -27.77 -41.23 -3.50
N GLY A 39 -27.65 -40.34 -4.50
CA GLY A 39 -27.11 -40.63 -5.82
C GLY A 39 -28.18 -40.56 -6.92
N LEU A 40 -27.77 -40.09 -8.09
CA LEU A 40 -28.63 -39.95 -9.27
C LEU A 40 -27.96 -40.53 -10.50
N THR A 41 -28.75 -41.13 -11.39
CA THR A 41 -28.27 -41.45 -12.75
C THR A 41 -28.05 -40.16 -13.53
N GLY A 42 -27.27 -40.22 -14.62
CA GLY A 42 -27.11 -39.05 -15.50
C GLY A 42 -28.44 -38.50 -16.03
N TYR A 43 -29.43 -39.37 -16.27
CA TYR A 43 -30.80 -38.95 -16.58
C TYR A 43 -31.48 -38.25 -15.39
N GLY A 44 -31.34 -38.80 -14.17
CA GLY A 44 -31.85 -38.19 -12.95
C GLY A 44 -31.30 -36.79 -12.71
N VAL A 45 -29.99 -36.59 -12.89
CA VAL A 45 -29.35 -35.28 -12.79
C VAL A 45 -29.87 -34.31 -13.85
N ALA A 46 -30.04 -34.76 -15.10
CA ALA A 46 -30.60 -33.92 -16.17
C ALA A 46 -32.01 -33.43 -15.84
N LYS A 47 -32.85 -34.31 -15.29
CA LYS A 47 -34.19 -33.97 -14.84
C LYS A 47 -34.19 -32.99 -13.65
N ALA A 48 -33.30 -33.20 -12.67
CA ALA A 48 -33.22 -32.37 -11.48
C ALA A 48 -32.67 -30.95 -11.75
N THR A 49 -31.79 -30.82 -12.75
CA THR A 49 -31.03 -29.58 -12.99
C THR A 49 -31.46 -28.80 -14.23
N GLY A 50 -32.26 -29.42 -15.11
CA GLY A 50 -32.63 -28.86 -16.41
C GLY A 50 -31.48 -28.78 -17.41
N VAL A 51 -30.31 -29.36 -17.09
CA VAL A 51 -29.16 -29.40 -17.99
C VAL A 51 -29.39 -30.47 -19.06
N PRO A 52 -29.12 -30.20 -20.35
CA PRO A 52 -29.30 -31.18 -21.42
C PRO A 52 -28.52 -32.47 -21.14
N GLN A 53 -29.18 -33.62 -21.29
CA GLN A 53 -28.63 -34.94 -20.93
C GLN A 53 -27.23 -35.23 -21.52
N PRO A 54 -26.93 -34.92 -22.81
CA PRO A 54 -25.58 -35.12 -23.35
C PRO A 54 -24.51 -34.33 -22.57
N LYS A 55 -24.87 -33.13 -22.10
CA LYS A 55 -23.96 -32.26 -21.35
C LYS A 55 -23.78 -32.71 -19.90
N VAL A 56 -24.80 -33.33 -19.32
CA VAL A 56 -24.72 -33.89 -17.95
C VAL A 56 -23.67 -34.98 -17.86
N TYR A 57 -23.66 -35.97 -18.77
CA TYR A 57 -22.65 -37.04 -18.71
C TYR A 57 -21.22 -36.54 -18.91
N GLU A 58 -21.01 -35.51 -19.74
CA GLU A 58 -19.71 -34.86 -19.87
C GLU A 58 -19.32 -34.15 -18.56
N THR A 59 -20.27 -33.42 -17.97
CA THR A 59 -20.07 -32.63 -16.75
C THR A 59 -19.80 -33.53 -15.54
N LEU A 60 -20.59 -34.59 -15.34
CA LEU A 60 -20.40 -35.56 -14.26
C LEU A 60 -19.03 -36.23 -14.35
N ARG A 61 -18.57 -36.60 -15.55
CA ARG A 61 -17.21 -37.13 -15.73
C ARG A 61 -16.12 -36.14 -15.35
N ARG A 62 -16.31 -34.83 -15.60
CA ARG A 62 -15.38 -33.78 -15.15
C ARG A 62 -15.39 -33.63 -13.63
N LEU A 63 -16.59 -33.60 -13.02
CA LEU A 63 -16.75 -33.52 -11.57
C LEU A 63 -16.13 -34.72 -10.86
N VAL A 64 -16.30 -35.93 -11.40
CA VAL A 64 -15.65 -37.15 -10.88
C VAL A 64 -14.13 -37.06 -10.97
N ARG A 65 -13.58 -36.64 -12.12
CA ARG A 65 -12.11 -36.46 -12.26
C ARG A 65 -11.54 -35.41 -11.31
N ARG A 66 -12.33 -34.40 -10.93
CA ARG A 66 -11.95 -33.37 -9.96
C ARG A 66 -12.21 -33.77 -8.50
N GLY A 67 -12.75 -34.96 -8.24
CA GLY A 67 -13.11 -35.41 -6.89
C GLY A 67 -14.36 -34.72 -6.29
N VAL A 68 -15.06 -33.91 -7.08
CA VAL A 68 -16.26 -33.15 -6.63
C VAL A 68 -17.51 -34.03 -6.64
N ALA A 69 -17.53 -35.08 -7.45
CA ALA A 69 -18.57 -36.10 -7.44
C ALA A 69 -17.92 -37.48 -7.48
N GLN A 70 -18.71 -38.52 -7.21
CA GLN A 70 -18.26 -39.91 -7.25
C GLN A 70 -19.25 -40.74 -8.05
N GLN A 71 -18.75 -41.71 -8.81
CA GLN A 71 -19.58 -42.73 -9.42
C GLN A 71 -19.67 -43.91 -8.45
N ILE A 72 -20.88 -44.20 -7.96
CA ILE A 72 -21.12 -45.19 -6.91
C ILE A 72 -21.71 -46.50 -7.46
N ALA A 73 -22.15 -46.51 -8.71
CA ALA A 73 -22.59 -47.71 -9.44
C ALA A 73 -22.35 -47.54 -10.94
N ASP A 74 -22.26 -48.66 -11.68
CA ASP A 74 -21.90 -48.68 -13.11
C ASP A 74 -23.07 -49.01 -14.05
N ASP A 75 -24.03 -49.85 -13.64
CA ASP A 75 -25.16 -50.26 -14.49
C ASP A 75 -26.50 -50.28 -13.73
N PRO A 76 -27.32 -49.21 -13.81
CA PRO A 76 -27.04 -47.95 -14.48
C PRO A 76 -26.02 -47.09 -13.70
N ALA A 77 -25.23 -46.29 -14.42
CA ALA A 77 -24.26 -45.39 -13.80
C ALA A 77 -24.94 -44.38 -12.84
N VAL A 78 -24.57 -44.43 -11.56
CA VAL A 78 -25.13 -43.57 -10.50
C VAL A 78 -24.02 -42.70 -9.91
N PHE A 79 -24.31 -41.41 -9.73
CA PHE A 79 -23.37 -40.40 -9.25
C PHE A 79 -23.85 -39.79 -7.94
N ALA A 80 -22.95 -39.59 -7.00
CA ALA A 80 -23.19 -38.88 -5.73
C ALA A 80 -22.28 -37.66 -5.61
N ALA A 81 -22.71 -36.64 -4.88
CA ALA A 81 -21.86 -35.50 -4.55
C ALA A 81 -20.82 -35.92 -3.50
N THR A 82 -19.58 -35.49 -3.67
CA THR A 82 -18.65 -35.41 -2.53
C THR A 82 -19.19 -34.36 -1.56
N ALA A 83 -18.93 -34.53 -0.26
CA ALA A 83 -19.44 -33.62 0.76
C ALA A 83 -18.94 -32.17 0.52
N PRO A 84 -19.80 -31.12 0.64
CA PRO A 84 -19.41 -29.76 0.32
C PRO A 84 -18.25 -29.19 1.12
N ASP A 85 -18.16 -29.54 2.40
CA ASP A 85 -17.02 -29.22 3.27
C ASP A 85 -15.71 -29.77 2.69
N GLN A 86 -15.68 -31.06 2.33
CA GLN A 86 -14.50 -31.68 1.71
C GLN A 86 -14.11 -31.00 0.39
N VAL A 87 -15.08 -30.72 -0.48
CA VAL A 87 -14.82 -30.05 -1.76
C VAL A 87 -14.25 -28.64 -1.55
N LEU A 88 -14.77 -27.89 -0.58
CA LEU A 88 -14.29 -26.54 -0.27
C LEU A 88 -12.87 -26.57 0.33
N GLU A 89 -12.59 -27.53 1.22
CA GLU A 89 -11.24 -27.73 1.78
C GLU A 89 -10.20 -28.10 0.70
N ASP A 90 -10.58 -28.95 -0.26
CA ASP A 90 -9.69 -29.34 -1.36
C ASP A 90 -9.40 -28.18 -2.31
N LEU A 91 -10.43 -27.38 -2.63
CA LEU A 91 -10.26 -26.16 -3.44
C LEU A 91 -9.35 -25.14 -2.74
N GLU A 92 -9.52 -24.92 -1.44
CA GLU A 92 -8.67 -24.01 -0.68
C GLU A 92 -7.21 -24.48 -0.68
N ARG A 93 -6.99 -25.79 -0.49
CA ARG A 93 -5.66 -26.40 -0.51
C ARG A 93 -4.99 -26.27 -1.88
N GLU A 94 -5.74 -26.51 -2.96
CA GLU A 94 -5.26 -26.35 -4.34
C GLU A 94 -4.91 -24.89 -4.65
N PHE A 95 -5.77 -23.95 -4.26
CA PHE A 95 -5.52 -22.52 -4.41
C PHE A 95 -4.26 -22.09 -3.67
N ARG A 96 -4.08 -22.50 -2.42
CA ARG A 96 -2.88 -22.17 -1.64
C ARG A 96 -1.59 -22.70 -2.29
N ARG A 97 -1.61 -23.95 -2.75
CA ARG A 97 -0.45 -24.56 -3.45
C ARG A 97 -0.11 -23.83 -4.75
N SER A 98 -1.11 -23.53 -5.57
CA SER A 98 -0.91 -22.81 -6.83
C SER A 98 -0.42 -21.38 -6.61
N HIS A 99 -0.96 -20.69 -5.59
CA HIS A 99 -0.46 -19.38 -5.15
C HIS A 99 1.01 -19.43 -4.71
N GLU A 100 1.37 -20.38 -3.84
CA GLU A 100 2.77 -20.56 -3.39
C GLU A 100 3.71 -20.86 -4.56
N SER A 101 3.31 -21.75 -5.48
CA SER A 101 4.09 -22.08 -6.67
C SER A 101 4.27 -20.87 -7.59
N ALA A 102 3.21 -20.09 -7.83
CA ALA A 102 3.28 -18.89 -8.64
C ALA A 102 4.16 -17.81 -8.00
N ALA A 103 4.03 -17.61 -6.68
CA ALA A 103 4.87 -16.69 -5.93
C ALA A 103 6.35 -17.07 -5.99
N GLN A 104 6.67 -18.37 -5.89
CA GLN A 104 8.04 -18.85 -6.00
C GLN A 104 8.61 -18.67 -7.41
N ALA A 105 7.83 -19.00 -8.45
CA ALA A 105 8.23 -18.80 -9.84
C ALA A 105 8.48 -17.31 -10.14
N ALA A 106 7.61 -16.42 -9.65
CA ALA A 106 7.78 -14.97 -9.80
C ALA A 106 9.08 -14.49 -9.13
N LYS A 107 9.40 -14.97 -7.92
CA LYS A 107 10.68 -14.66 -7.25
C LYS A 107 11.88 -15.06 -8.09
N THR A 108 11.86 -16.25 -8.69
CA THR A 108 12.96 -16.74 -9.55
C THR A 108 13.11 -15.88 -10.80
N ILE A 109 12.01 -15.57 -11.49
CA ILE A 109 12.01 -14.69 -12.68
C ILE A 109 12.58 -13.31 -12.33
N HIS A 110 12.23 -12.75 -11.16
CA HIS A 110 12.78 -11.49 -10.69
C HIS A 110 14.27 -11.56 -10.31
N HIS A 111 14.79 -12.74 -9.94
CA HIS A 111 16.18 -12.89 -9.52
C HIS A 111 17.16 -12.96 -10.71
N ASP A 112 16.75 -13.55 -11.83
CA ASP A 112 17.61 -13.71 -13.02
C ASP A 112 17.87 -12.38 -13.76
N ASP A 113 17.05 -11.35 -13.52
CA ASP A 113 17.19 -10.01 -14.12
C ASP A 113 18.13 -9.06 -13.36
N HIS A 114 18.83 -9.54 -12.32
CA HIS A 114 19.61 -8.70 -11.40
C HIS A 114 21.12 -8.97 -11.43
N THR A 115 21.78 -8.53 -12.51
CA THR A 115 23.24 -8.23 -12.52
C THR A 115 23.56 -6.79 -12.04
N SER A 116 22.59 -6.11 -11.44
CA SER A 116 22.76 -4.93 -10.58
C SER A 116 21.55 -4.83 -9.66
N PRO A 117 21.68 -4.31 -8.43
CA PRO A 117 20.51 -4.07 -7.58
C PRO A 117 19.70 -2.94 -8.21
N ALA A 118 18.82 -3.29 -9.13
CA ALA A 118 17.89 -2.35 -9.73
C ALA A 118 17.10 -1.71 -8.58
N VAL A 119 17.08 -0.39 -8.53
CA VAL A 119 16.27 0.37 -7.58
C VAL A 119 14.84 -0.08 -7.75
N GLN A 120 14.31 -0.85 -6.80
CA GLN A 120 12.92 -1.29 -6.85
C GLN A 120 12.04 -0.09 -6.54
N VAL A 121 11.41 0.44 -7.59
CA VAL A 121 10.43 1.51 -7.51
C VAL A 121 9.11 0.97 -8.02
N ARG A 122 8.09 0.98 -7.16
CA ARG A 122 6.73 0.65 -7.54
C ARG A 122 5.98 1.92 -7.90
N GLY A 123 5.56 2.05 -9.14
CA GLY A 123 4.77 3.19 -9.61
C GLY A 123 3.27 3.04 -9.33
N PHE A 124 2.59 4.15 -9.09
CA PHE A 124 1.14 4.26 -8.95
C PHE A 124 0.57 5.26 -9.96
N ARG A 125 -0.63 4.94 -10.47
CA ARG A 125 -1.38 5.79 -11.42
C ARG A 125 -2.79 6.15 -10.93
N THR A 126 -3.16 5.75 -9.72
CA THR A 126 -4.49 5.98 -9.15
C THR A 126 -4.40 6.26 -7.66
N GLY A 127 -5.30 7.11 -7.15
CA GLY A 127 -5.38 7.47 -5.73
C GLY A 127 -5.60 6.26 -4.83
N ASP A 128 -6.50 5.35 -5.20
CA ASP A 128 -6.80 4.14 -4.42
C ASP A 128 -5.55 3.28 -4.16
N ARG A 129 -4.67 3.15 -5.18
CA ARG A 129 -3.43 2.38 -5.02
C ARG A 129 -2.41 3.09 -4.12
N VAL A 130 -2.32 4.42 -4.23
CA VAL A 130 -1.48 5.24 -3.34
C VAL A 130 -1.97 5.08 -1.89
N MET A 131 -3.29 5.21 -1.67
CA MET A 131 -3.89 5.10 -0.34
C MET A 131 -3.79 3.70 0.25
N ALA A 132 -3.95 2.65 -0.57
CA ALA A 132 -3.75 1.27 -0.14
C ALA A 132 -2.29 1.00 0.26
N ALA A 133 -1.32 1.52 -0.50
CA ALA A 133 0.09 1.41 -0.17
C ALA A 133 0.43 2.16 1.13
N ALA A 134 -0.04 3.40 1.27
CA ALA A 134 0.15 4.19 2.48
C ALA A 134 -0.44 3.51 3.72
N ARG A 135 -1.67 3.00 3.61
CA ARG A 135 -2.37 2.27 4.68
C ARG A 135 -1.57 1.03 5.11
N SER A 136 -1.16 0.20 4.15
CA SER A 136 -0.38 -1.01 4.41
C SER A 136 0.93 -0.72 5.14
N LEU A 137 1.66 0.34 4.73
CA LEU A 137 2.89 0.73 5.41
C LEU A 137 2.64 1.23 6.84
N ILE A 138 1.58 2.01 7.06
CA ILE A 138 1.22 2.49 8.42
C ILE A 138 0.80 1.33 9.33
N GLU A 139 0.08 0.35 8.79
CA GLU A 139 -0.33 -0.86 9.53
C GLU A 139 0.88 -1.71 9.93
N GLY A 140 1.92 -1.76 9.09
CA GLY A 140 3.19 -2.43 9.37
C GLY A 140 4.21 -1.61 10.18
N ALA A 141 3.91 -0.37 10.53
CA ALA A 141 4.86 0.51 11.23
C ALA A 141 5.17 0.02 12.66
N GLU A 142 6.44 0.05 13.03
CA GLU A 142 6.93 -0.39 14.34
C GLU A 142 7.48 0.75 15.22
N ARG A 143 8.00 1.83 14.61
CA ARG A 143 8.72 2.88 15.37
C ARG A 143 8.19 4.28 15.12
N ARG A 144 8.14 4.71 13.85
CA ARG A 144 7.82 6.09 13.49
C ARG A 144 7.23 6.25 12.11
N VAL A 145 6.23 7.13 12.01
CA VAL A 145 5.61 7.57 10.76
C VAL A 145 5.83 9.08 10.58
N TYR A 146 6.35 9.47 9.42
CA TYR A 146 6.32 10.86 8.93
C TYR A 146 5.30 10.96 7.81
N LEU A 147 4.37 11.91 7.88
CA LEU A 147 3.33 12.11 6.87
C LEU A 147 3.19 13.59 6.51
N SER A 148 3.10 13.90 5.23
CA SER A 148 2.64 15.20 4.72
C SER A 148 1.58 14.91 3.67
N THR A 149 0.35 15.41 3.86
CA THR A 149 -0.74 15.05 2.96
C THR A 149 -1.88 16.05 2.98
N SER A 150 -2.71 15.99 1.94
CA SER A 150 -3.93 16.79 1.79
C SER A 150 -5.06 16.31 2.74
N PRO A 151 -6.07 17.15 3.03
CA PRO A 151 -7.06 16.85 4.07
C PRO A 151 -7.87 15.57 3.84
N ALA A 152 -8.30 15.31 2.61
CA ALA A 152 -9.11 14.13 2.29
C ALA A 152 -8.31 12.82 2.48
N GLU A 153 -7.05 12.82 2.03
CA GLU A 153 -6.11 11.72 2.25
C GLU A 153 -5.85 11.50 3.75
N LEU A 154 -5.63 12.58 4.52
CA LEU A 154 -5.40 12.49 5.95
C LEU A 154 -6.59 11.83 6.65
N ASP A 155 -7.82 12.30 6.38
CA ASP A 155 -9.04 11.77 6.99
C ASP A 155 -9.19 10.26 6.73
N ALA A 156 -8.85 9.80 5.53
CA ALA A 156 -8.88 8.38 5.17
C ALA A 156 -7.82 7.53 5.90
N LEU A 157 -6.71 8.13 6.36
CA LEU A 157 -5.61 7.46 7.05
C LEU A 157 -5.70 7.55 8.58
N ILE A 158 -6.48 8.48 9.14
CA ILE A 158 -6.65 8.65 10.59
C ILE A 158 -6.90 7.32 11.33
N PRO A 159 -7.79 6.40 10.86
CA PRO A 159 -8.00 5.13 11.55
C PRO A 159 -6.73 4.28 11.67
N SER A 160 -5.94 4.17 10.59
CA SER A 160 -4.69 3.41 10.61
C SER A 160 -3.61 4.09 11.43
N LEU A 161 -3.55 5.43 11.41
CA LEU A 161 -2.63 6.21 12.24
C LEU A 161 -2.93 6.07 13.73
N ARG A 162 -4.21 6.11 14.13
CA ARG A 162 -4.64 5.86 15.52
C ARG A 162 -4.22 4.46 15.97
N ALA A 163 -4.48 3.46 15.15
CA ALA A 163 -4.04 2.08 15.43
C ALA A 163 -2.51 1.97 15.55
N ALA A 164 -1.74 2.77 14.82
CA ALA A 164 -0.28 2.81 14.95
C ALA A 164 0.14 3.46 16.28
N VAL A 165 -0.49 4.58 16.66
CA VAL A 165 -0.28 5.24 17.96
C VAL A 165 -0.59 4.28 19.12
N ASP A 166 -1.68 3.51 19.03
CA ASP A 166 -2.05 2.51 20.05
C ASP A 166 -0.99 1.40 20.22
N ARG A 167 -0.20 1.11 19.16
CA ARG A 167 0.96 0.21 19.22
C ARG A 167 2.24 0.89 19.73
N GLY A 168 2.20 2.17 20.05
CA GLY A 168 3.35 2.96 20.51
C GLY A 168 4.19 3.57 19.39
N VAL A 169 3.68 3.60 18.14
CA VAL A 169 4.37 4.23 17.00
C VAL A 169 4.30 5.75 17.13
N ASP A 170 5.44 6.42 16.98
CA ASP A 170 5.53 7.88 16.99
C ASP A 170 5.05 8.47 15.66
N VAL A 171 3.99 9.28 15.67
CA VAL A 171 3.40 9.85 14.46
C VAL A 171 3.66 11.36 14.39
N ILE A 172 4.32 11.78 13.32
CA ILE A 172 4.62 13.19 13.01
C ILE A 172 3.97 13.51 11.68
N LEU A 173 3.08 14.49 11.65
CA LEU A 173 2.33 14.82 10.44
C LEU A 173 2.25 16.32 10.15
N LEU A 174 2.24 16.63 8.87
CA LEU A 174 2.02 17.95 8.31
C LEU A 174 0.66 17.96 7.58
N ASP A 175 -0.29 18.72 8.13
CA ASP A 175 -1.66 18.86 7.65
C ASP A 175 -1.82 20.13 6.80
N PHE A 176 -2.29 19.96 5.56
CA PHE A 176 -2.61 21.06 4.63
C PHE A 176 -4.06 21.55 4.77
N GLY A 177 -4.78 21.08 5.80
CA GLY A 177 -6.17 21.45 6.07
C GLY A 177 -6.38 22.74 6.84
N ALA A 178 -7.65 22.96 7.17
CA ALA A 178 -8.07 24.05 8.03
C ALA A 178 -7.46 23.93 9.43
N ALA A 179 -7.33 25.06 10.12
CA ALA A 179 -6.79 25.08 11.47
C ALA A 179 -7.65 24.28 12.46
N GLY A 180 -7.01 23.71 13.48
CA GLY A 180 -7.69 23.14 14.65
C GLY A 180 -7.80 21.61 14.68
N ARG A 181 -7.28 20.88 13.69
CA ARG A 181 -7.19 19.41 13.78
C ARG A 181 -6.29 19.01 14.95
N GLN A 182 -6.78 18.12 15.80
CA GLN A 182 -6.06 17.53 16.92
C GLN A 182 -6.38 16.05 16.99
N GLU A 183 -5.36 15.21 17.17
CA GLU A 183 -5.49 13.77 17.33
C GLU A 183 -4.63 13.32 18.49
N HIS A 184 -5.18 12.46 19.35
CA HIS A 184 -4.45 11.98 20.53
C HIS A 184 -3.21 11.19 20.12
N GLY A 185 -2.08 11.47 20.77
CA GLY A 185 -0.81 10.79 20.54
C GLY A 185 -0.11 11.12 19.21
N MET A 186 -0.63 12.08 18.43
CA MET A 186 -0.02 12.52 17.17
C MET A 186 0.54 13.94 17.29
N ARG A 187 1.70 14.19 16.67
CA ARG A 187 2.25 15.54 16.53
C ARG A 187 1.86 16.12 15.18
N ILE A 188 0.89 17.03 15.21
CA ILE A 188 0.28 17.65 14.04
C ILE A 188 0.81 19.07 13.87
N PHE A 189 1.43 19.33 12.73
CA PHE A 189 1.84 20.66 12.28
C PHE A 189 0.93 21.10 11.15
N ARG A 190 0.51 22.36 11.15
CA ARG A 190 -0.31 22.92 10.06
C ARG A 190 0.59 23.58 9.03
N HIS A 191 0.32 23.34 7.75
CA HIS A 191 0.93 24.09 6.66
C HIS A 191 0.29 25.49 6.50
N ALA A 192 0.62 26.41 7.41
CA ALA A 192 0.00 27.74 7.48
C ALA A 192 0.72 28.81 6.65
N SER A 193 1.99 28.59 6.28
CA SER A 193 2.82 29.61 5.64
C SER A 193 2.33 30.06 4.27
N THR A 194 1.48 29.27 3.60
CA THR A 194 1.03 29.51 2.21
C THR A 194 -0.48 29.55 2.04
N ASP A 195 -1.23 29.53 3.15
CA ASP A 195 -2.69 29.39 3.29
C ASP A 195 -3.51 30.39 2.43
N ARG A 196 -2.88 31.43 1.88
CA ARG A 196 -3.51 32.45 1.02
C ARG A 196 -2.80 32.76 -0.31
N ALA A 197 -1.58 32.23 -0.57
CA ALA A 197 -0.80 32.62 -1.76
C ALA A 197 -0.45 31.47 -2.72
N ILE A 198 -0.28 30.24 -2.23
CA ILE A 198 0.21 29.11 -3.05
C ILE A 198 -0.91 28.11 -3.35
N TYR A 199 -2.04 28.61 -3.87
CA TYR A 199 -3.11 27.77 -4.44
C TYR A 199 -3.60 28.33 -5.78
N ARG A 200 -2.68 28.69 -6.70
CA ARG A 200 -3.07 28.97 -8.09
C ARG A 200 -3.69 27.74 -8.80
N HIS A 201 -3.57 26.56 -8.20
CA HIS A 201 -4.31 25.35 -8.55
C HIS A 201 -5.00 24.79 -7.30
N HIS A 202 -6.20 25.27 -6.96
CA HIS A 202 -7.02 24.82 -5.81
C HIS A 202 -7.34 23.31 -5.77
N GLN A 203 -6.86 22.52 -6.72
CA GLN A 203 -7.18 21.11 -6.88
C GLN A 203 -6.01 20.18 -6.56
N ALA A 204 -4.77 20.65 -6.49
CA ALA A 204 -3.62 19.77 -6.30
C ALA A 204 -3.69 19.02 -4.96
N ARG A 205 -3.49 17.70 -5.00
CA ARG A 205 -3.47 16.82 -3.83
C ARG A 205 -2.13 16.09 -3.76
N HIS A 206 -1.67 15.75 -2.57
CA HIS A 206 -0.42 15.02 -2.39
C HIS A 206 -0.44 14.09 -1.18
N LEU A 207 0.46 13.12 -1.22
CA LEU A 207 0.80 12.25 -0.10
C LEU A 207 2.30 11.99 -0.13
N ALA A 208 2.98 12.32 0.96
CA ALA A 208 4.35 11.99 1.22
C ALA A 208 4.43 11.29 2.57
N LEU A 209 4.87 10.03 2.57
CA LEU A 209 4.89 9.14 3.71
C LEU A 209 6.26 8.50 3.82
N VAL A 210 6.80 8.45 5.03
CA VAL A 210 7.99 7.65 5.38
C VAL A 210 7.70 6.85 6.64
N VAL A 211 7.86 5.53 6.56
CA VAL A 211 7.66 4.62 7.68
C VAL A 211 9.00 4.01 8.08
N ASP A 212 9.33 4.12 9.36
CA ASP A 212 10.52 3.58 10.03
C ASP A 212 11.87 3.94 9.39
N SER A 213 11.86 4.89 8.45
CA SER A 213 13.00 5.21 7.56
C SER A 213 13.45 4.03 6.70
N LEU A 214 12.54 3.11 6.39
CA LEU A 214 12.80 1.90 5.58
C LEU A 214 12.03 1.92 4.26
N GLU A 215 10.88 2.59 4.23
CA GLU A 215 10.00 2.66 3.06
C GLU A 215 9.44 4.08 2.94
N ALA A 216 9.33 4.56 1.70
CA ALA A 216 8.69 5.83 1.39
C ALA A 216 7.64 5.68 0.30
N VAL A 217 6.56 6.44 0.42
CA VAL A 217 5.56 6.67 -0.63
C VAL A 217 5.49 8.17 -0.88
N THR A 218 5.66 8.59 -2.13
CA THR A 218 5.40 9.98 -2.52
C THR A 218 4.52 9.98 -3.76
N ALA A 219 3.46 10.78 -3.73
CA ALA A 219 2.48 10.85 -4.79
C ALA A 219 1.84 12.24 -4.85
N VAL A 220 1.46 12.65 -6.06
CA VAL A 220 0.82 13.93 -6.33
C VAL A 220 -0.26 13.73 -7.39
N ALA A 221 -1.36 14.45 -7.24
CA ALA A 221 -2.35 14.67 -8.29
C ALA A 221 -2.41 16.18 -8.54
N VAL A 222 -1.73 16.64 -9.59
CA VAL A 222 -1.57 18.08 -9.88
C VAL A 222 -2.91 18.72 -10.27
N ASP A 223 -3.75 17.97 -10.98
CA ASP A 223 -5.13 18.32 -11.34
C ASP A 223 -6.16 17.95 -10.26
N GLY A 224 -5.72 17.28 -9.18
CA GLY A 224 -6.57 16.78 -8.09
C GLY A 224 -7.22 15.42 -8.31
N GLU A 225 -7.08 14.85 -9.50
CA GLU A 225 -7.75 13.60 -9.90
C GLU A 225 -6.75 12.54 -10.35
N THR A 226 -5.82 12.89 -11.23
CA THR A 226 -4.84 11.99 -11.84
C THR A 226 -3.61 11.88 -10.95
N TRP A 227 -3.51 10.76 -10.23
CA TRP A 227 -2.39 10.49 -9.33
C TRP A 227 -1.18 9.91 -10.05
N GLU A 228 -0.02 10.48 -9.79
CA GLU A 228 1.28 9.88 -10.08
C GLU A 228 2.05 9.71 -8.78
N GLY A 229 2.55 8.51 -8.53
CA GLY A 229 3.28 8.25 -7.30
C GLY A 229 4.26 7.09 -7.40
N VAL A 230 5.13 7.02 -6.42
CA VAL A 230 6.14 5.97 -6.28
C VAL A 230 6.21 5.50 -4.84
N GLN A 231 6.43 4.20 -4.67
CA GLN A 231 6.88 3.57 -3.44
C GLN A 231 8.28 3.01 -3.64
N SER A 232 9.16 3.21 -2.67
CA SER A 232 10.50 2.62 -2.70
C SER A 232 11.13 2.47 -1.32
N GLY A 233 11.89 1.39 -1.15
CA GLY A 233 12.84 1.19 -0.06
C GLY A 233 14.23 1.76 -0.33
N ASN A 234 14.43 2.51 -1.42
CA ASN A 234 15.73 3.09 -1.74
C ASN A 234 16.09 4.24 -0.78
N THR A 235 17.27 4.14 -0.16
CA THR A 235 17.74 5.10 0.85
C THR A 235 17.75 6.56 0.38
N ALA A 236 18.09 6.83 -0.88
CA ALA A 236 18.14 8.19 -1.40
C ALA A 236 16.73 8.78 -1.55
N ILE A 237 15.76 7.98 -2.03
CA ILE A 237 14.36 8.38 -2.11
C ILE A 237 13.78 8.61 -0.71
N ILE A 238 14.04 7.68 0.23
CA ILE A 238 13.59 7.82 1.62
C ILE A 238 14.13 9.10 2.25
N ALA A 239 15.44 9.37 2.08
CA ALA A 239 16.08 10.56 2.61
C ALA A 239 15.48 11.85 2.01
N ALA A 240 15.22 11.86 0.69
CA ALA A 240 14.62 13.00 0.01
C ALA A 240 13.20 13.29 0.52
N VAL A 241 12.32 12.28 0.56
CA VAL A 241 10.92 12.44 1.02
C VAL A 241 10.88 12.84 2.49
N LYS A 242 11.69 12.18 3.34
CA LYS A 242 11.76 12.52 4.77
C LYS A 242 12.30 13.94 5.00
N GLY A 243 13.33 14.34 4.25
CA GLY A 243 13.90 15.67 4.29
C GLY A 243 12.87 16.74 3.92
N MET A 244 12.11 16.51 2.84
CA MET A 244 11.02 17.39 2.43
C MET A 244 9.99 17.59 3.55
N ILE A 245 9.47 16.51 4.16
CA ILE A 245 8.49 16.61 5.24
C ILE A 245 9.05 17.39 6.44
N ARG A 246 10.28 17.06 6.85
CA ARG A 246 10.91 17.67 8.03
C ARG A 246 11.20 19.15 7.84
N HIS A 247 11.82 19.52 6.71
CA HIS A 247 12.14 20.91 6.44
C HIS A 247 10.88 21.78 6.33
N ASP A 248 9.80 21.24 5.79
CA ASP A 248 8.53 21.95 5.74
C ASP A 248 7.96 22.14 7.15
N ILE A 249 7.95 21.09 8.00
CA ILE A 249 7.59 21.23 9.42
C ILE A 249 8.46 22.28 10.14
N ASP A 250 9.77 22.31 9.88
CA ASP A 250 10.68 23.31 10.46
C ASP A 250 10.27 24.72 10.03
N LEU A 251 9.95 24.93 8.73
CA LEU A 251 9.44 26.20 8.21
C LEU A 251 8.11 26.58 8.86
N GLN A 252 7.18 25.64 9.04
CA GLN A 252 5.89 25.93 9.65
C GLN A 252 6.02 26.31 11.13
N GLN A 253 6.98 25.74 11.85
CA GLN A 253 7.28 26.15 13.22
C GLN A 253 7.85 27.57 13.28
N VAL A 254 8.82 27.89 12.42
CA VAL A 254 9.36 29.25 12.28
C VAL A 254 8.24 30.23 11.89
N TYR A 255 7.33 29.83 11.00
CA TYR A 255 6.19 30.65 10.61
C TYR A 255 5.18 30.84 11.75
N ALA A 256 4.98 29.84 12.60
CA ALA A 256 4.14 29.96 13.78
C ALA A 256 4.71 30.97 14.78
N ASP A 257 6.03 31.01 14.96
CA ASP A 257 6.72 31.90 15.90
C ASP A 257 6.87 33.34 15.36
N PHE A 258 7.15 33.49 14.06
CA PHE A 258 7.54 34.77 13.46
C PHE A 258 6.63 35.25 12.32
N GLY A 259 5.43 34.68 12.19
CA GLY A 259 4.50 34.92 11.08
C GLY A 259 4.31 36.40 10.68
N PRO A 260 3.98 37.33 11.59
CA PRO A 260 3.83 38.75 11.26
C PRO A 260 5.08 39.37 10.65
N THR A 261 6.26 39.10 11.23
CA THR A 261 7.56 39.59 10.73
C THR A 261 7.89 39.01 9.36
N LEU A 262 7.63 37.71 9.16
CA LEU A 262 7.85 37.05 7.87
C LEU A 262 6.91 37.58 6.79
N VAL A 263 5.65 37.84 7.12
CA VAL A 263 4.67 38.43 6.18
C VAL A 263 5.02 39.88 5.84
N GLU A 264 5.53 40.66 6.80
CA GLU A 264 6.04 42.01 6.54
C GLU A 264 7.25 41.98 5.58
N ALA A 265 8.19 41.06 5.80
CA ALA A 265 9.41 40.95 5.00
C ALA A 265 9.20 40.34 3.61
N TYR A 266 8.38 39.30 3.50
CA TYR A 266 8.25 38.48 2.29
C TYR A 266 6.86 38.54 1.63
N GLY A 267 5.94 39.32 2.20
CA GLY A 267 4.56 39.42 1.76
C GLY A 267 3.69 38.25 2.22
N PRO A 268 2.36 38.34 2.00
CA PRO A 268 1.44 37.25 2.28
C PRO A 268 1.87 35.94 1.61
N GLY A 269 1.84 34.84 2.35
CA GLY A 269 2.20 33.54 1.83
C GLY A 269 3.67 33.36 1.44
N LEU A 270 4.55 34.25 1.91
CA LEU A 270 5.99 34.25 1.65
C LEU A 270 6.37 34.34 0.16
N GLN A 271 5.47 34.84 -0.68
CA GLN A 271 5.60 34.90 -2.14
C GLN A 271 6.89 35.56 -2.66
N ALA A 272 7.51 36.47 -1.90
CA ALA A 272 8.79 37.06 -2.30
C ALA A 272 9.94 36.03 -2.38
N LEU A 273 9.84 34.91 -1.66
CA LEU A 273 10.84 33.82 -1.70
C LEU A 273 10.87 33.08 -3.03
N GLU A 274 9.79 33.12 -3.83
CA GLU A 274 9.74 32.53 -5.18
C GLU A 274 10.75 33.17 -6.15
N THR A 275 11.28 34.33 -5.81
CA THR A 275 12.28 35.03 -6.62
C THR A 275 13.71 34.48 -6.45
N TYR A 276 13.93 33.51 -5.55
CA TYR A 276 15.22 32.83 -5.31
C TYR A 276 16.43 33.78 -5.27
N ARG A 277 16.31 34.88 -4.53
CA ARG A 277 17.38 35.88 -4.41
C ARG A 277 18.62 35.27 -3.74
N ALA A 278 19.81 35.64 -4.23
CA ALA A 278 21.06 35.23 -3.60
C ALA A 278 21.12 35.76 -2.14
N PRO A 279 21.65 34.97 -1.20
CA PRO A 279 21.88 35.47 0.15
C PRO A 279 22.80 36.68 0.10
N VAL A 280 22.50 37.69 0.91
CA VAL A 280 23.39 38.85 1.07
C VAL A 280 24.68 38.32 1.72
N MET A 281 25.76 38.30 0.96
CA MET A 281 27.08 38.02 1.51
C MET A 281 27.46 39.19 2.41
N GLU A 282 27.42 39.01 3.73
CA GLU A 282 28.15 39.91 4.62
C GLU A 282 29.62 39.82 4.24
N ALA A 283 30.24 40.95 3.93
CA ALA A 283 31.67 41.02 3.70
C ALA A 283 32.36 40.58 4.99
N VAL A 284 32.96 39.39 4.97
CA VAL A 284 33.87 38.95 6.03
C VAL A 284 35.04 39.93 6.02
N GLU A 285 35.08 40.86 6.96
CA GLU A 285 36.25 41.71 7.14
C GLU A 285 37.46 40.79 7.43
N PRO A 286 38.57 40.93 6.69
CA PRO A 286 39.73 40.07 6.91
C PRO A 286 40.27 40.34 8.31
N GLU A 287 40.18 39.33 9.17
CA GLU A 287 40.81 39.31 10.48
C GLU A 287 42.30 39.64 10.30
N THR A 288 42.74 40.76 10.88
CA THR A 288 44.12 41.23 10.77
C THR A 288 45.04 40.17 11.37
N ALA A 289 45.73 39.41 10.51
CA ALA A 289 46.69 38.41 10.92
C ALA A 289 47.86 39.07 11.69
N GLU A 290 47.96 38.80 12.99
CA GLU A 290 49.17 39.10 13.76
C GLU A 290 50.37 38.33 13.16
N PRO A 291 51.54 38.96 13.00
CA PRO A 291 52.69 38.30 12.42
C PRO A 291 53.22 37.18 13.34
N ALA A 292 53.25 35.95 12.82
CA ALA A 292 53.73 34.77 13.55
C ALA A 292 55.20 34.92 14.00
N ALA A 293 55.47 34.66 15.27
CA ALA A 293 56.80 34.67 15.85
C ALA A 293 57.71 33.57 15.27
N PRO A 294 59.03 33.81 15.12
CA PRO A 294 59.92 32.87 14.45
C PRO A 294 60.16 31.59 15.27
N VAL A 295 59.90 30.44 14.64
CA VAL A 295 60.10 29.11 15.22
C VAL A 295 61.61 28.83 15.37
N ARG A 296 62.09 28.65 16.60
CA ARG A 296 63.46 28.17 16.88
C ARG A 296 63.59 26.68 16.58
N VAL A 297 64.39 26.33 15.58
CA VAL A 297 64.74 24.93 15.26
C VAL A 297 65.67 24.36 16.33
N ARG A 298 65.20 23.38 17.11
CA ARG A 298 66.05 22.59 18.03
C ARG A 298 66.91 21.61 17.24
N ARG A 299 68.24 21.79 17.29
CA ARG A 299 69.22 20.79 16.83
C ARG A 299 69.09 19.52 17.68
N ARG A 300 68.85 18.37 17.05
CA ARG A 300 69.03 17.05 17.68
C ARG A 300 70.46 16.58 17.47
N ALA A 301 71.13 16.31 18.59
CA ALA A 301 72.46 15.72 18.65
C ALA A 301 72.40 14.21 18.45
N GLY A 302 73.46 13.68 17.84
CA GLY A 302 74.07 12.40 18.26
C GLY A 302 73.70 11.16 17.44
N GLY A 303 74.71 10.60 16.77
CA GLY A 303 74.71 9.19 16.37
C GLY A 303 75.66 8.89 15.22
N ARG A 304 76.95 8.69 15.49
CA ARG A 304 77.88 7.97 14.60
C ARG A 304 78.56 6.87 15.42
N PRO A 305 78.72 5.65 14.90
CA PRO A 305 79.73 4.73 15.38
C PRO A 305 80.91 4.67 14.40
N ALA A 306 82.10 4.95 14.93
CA ALA A 306 83.33 4.16 14.81
C ALA A 306 84.30 4.71 15.87
#